data_AF-A0A7W1QKR6-F1
#
_entry.id   AF-A0A7W1QKR6-F1
#
_cell.length_a   1.000
_cell.length_b   1.000
_cell.length_c   1.000
_cell.angle_alpha   90.00
_cell.angle_beta   90.00
_cell.angle_gamma   90.00
#
_symmetry.space_group_name_H-M   'P 1'
#
loop_
_entity.id
_entity.type
_entity.pdbx_description
1 polymer ?
#
loop_
_entity_poly.entity_id
_entity_poly.type
_entity_poly.pdbx_seq_one_letter_code
_entity_poly.pdbx_strand_id
1 'polypeptide(L)'
;MSRSRSAQPISRLVSGMVAGLALGGCAKDDRERPVVLSSSVESPAVSNSTARADTAGSPVLPVDTPPPATPAKPKAKPVPLPKPSMDPVAKPPSPQRDSAAPSSQNQPLSYDAATNTVTFELVAGPFTFNGHRNGEGTLAVPPRANMVINFVNKDGTPHSAIVISGDGPIPNAASDPAIPRAYTNKVLEGLPQEAGDVMRFPMPETGTYRIFCGVPGHGLSGMWIWLKVDPSAKAPSFGPTQKV
;
A
#
# COMPACT_ATOMS: atom_id res chain seq x y z
N MET A 1 17.46 49.46 51.52
CA MET A 1 16.64 49.73 50.30
C MET A 1 16.96 48.62 49.29
N SER A 2 16.08 47.95 48.54
CA SER A 2 14.62 47.94 48.40
C SER A 2 14.20 46.56 47.87
N ARG A 3 12.92 46.22 48.05
CA ARG A 3 12.29 44.89 47.92
C ARG A 3 11.78 44.53 46.51
N SER A 4 11.28 43.29 46.41
CA SER A 4 10.13 42.79 45.59
C SER A 4 10.45 42.27 44.19
N ARG A 5 9.81 41.23 43.64
CA ARG A 5 8.71 40.30 44.02
C ARG A 5 8.75 39.15 42.97
N SER A 6 8.81 37.88 43.34
CA SER A 6 7.70 36.90 43.38
C SER A 6 6.54 37.09 42.41
N ALA A 7 6.33 36.10 41.51
CA ALA A 7 5.02 35.59 41.09
C ALA A 7 5.14 34.28 40.30
N GLN A 8 4.74 33.15 40.90
CA GLN A 8 4.14 32.01 40.19
C GLN A 8 2.63 32.25 40.09
N PRO A 9 1.91 31.60 39.14
CA PRO A 9 0.83 30.73 39.63
C PRO A 9 0.51 29.42 38.86
N ILE A 10 0.10 28.43 39.66
CA ILE A 10 -1.13 27.60 39.57
C ILE A 10 -1.15 26.36 38.67
N SER A 11 -0.90 25.22 39.33
CA SER A 11 -1.49 23.91 39.04
C SER A 11 -3.02 23.94 39.13
N ARG A 12 -3.71 23.26 38.20
CA ARG A 12 -5.07 22.75 38.44
C ARG A 12 -5.08 21.23 38.28
N LEU A 13 -5.20 20.59 39.43
CA LEU A 13 -5.57 19.19 39.64
C LEU A 13 -7.10 19.10 39.47
N VAL A 14 -7.59 18.17 38.66
CA VAL A 14 -9.01 17.73 38.72
C VAL A 14 -8.98 16.23 38.93
N SER A 15 -9.20 15.83 40.18
CA SER A 15 -9.45 14.47 40.60
C SER A 15 -10.97 14.33 40.76
N GLY A 16 -11.57 13.41 40.01
CA GLY A 16 -12.99 13.06 40.09
C GLY A 16 -13.13 11.61 40.52
N MET A 17 -13.35 11.42 41.82
CA MET A 17 -13.61 10.14 42.47
C MET A 17 -15.13 9.93 42.52
N VAL A 18 -15.62 8.78 42.03
CA VAL A 18 -16.99 8.32 42.31
C VAL A 18 -16.87 6.91 42.90
N ALA A 19 -17.06 6.83 44.21
CA ALA A 19 -17.31 5.61 44.95
C ALA A 19 -18.75 5.70 45.48
N GLY A 20 -19.61 4.79 45.05
CA GLY A 20 -20.94 4.56 45.61
C GLY A 20 -21.02 3.13 46.12
N LEU A 21 -20.92 2.96 47.44
CA LEU A 21 -21.36 1.77 48.14
C LEU A 21 -22.90 1.81 48.28
N ALA A 22 -23.57 0.69 48.03
CA ALA A 22 -24.86 0.38 48.64
C ALA A 22 -24.88 -1.09 49.07
N LEU A 23 -25.42 -1.30 50.27
CA LEU A 23 -25.43 -2.51 51.08
C LEU A 23 -26.62 -3.42 50.72
N GLY A 24 -26.40 -4.73 50.88
CA GLY A 24 -27.25 -5.61 51.71
C GLY A 24 -28.48 -6.28 51.07
N GLY A 25 -28.54 -7.61 51.19
CA GLY A 25 -29.77 -8.38 51.01
C GLY A 25 -29.55 -9.89 50.90
N CYS A 26 -29.59 -10.60 52.03
CA CYS A 26 -29.63 -12.06 52.10
C CYS A 26 -31.01 -12.59 51.68
N ALA A 27 -31.05 -13.68 50.92
CA ALA A 27 -32.16 -14.65 50.93
C ALA A 27 -31.67 -16.05 50.49
N LYS A 28 -31.88 -17.03 51.39
CA LYS A 28 -32.03 -18.45 51.08
C LYS A 28 -33.37 -18.65 50.36
N ASP A 29 -33.47 -19.53 49.37
CA ASP A 29 -34.01 -20.90 49.54
C ASP A 29 -34.31 -21.60 48.19
N ASP A 30 -34.09 -22.90 48.22
CA ASP A 30 -34.59 -24.07 47.47
C ASP A 30 -35.21 -24.02 46.05
N ARG A 31 -34.90 -25.13 45.33
CA ARG A 31 -35.72 -25.87 44.32
C ARG A 31 -35.94 -25.16 42.97
N GLU A 32 -35.83 -25.75 41.77
CA GLU A 32 -35.95 -27.13 41.29
C GLU A 32 -35.08 -27.35 40.02
N ARG A 33 -34.85 -28.63 39.71
CA ARG A 33 -34.28 -29.15 38.44
C ARG A 33 -35.33 -29.05 37.32
N PRO A 34 -34.93 -29.03 36.04
CA PRO A 34 -34.87 -30.30 35.29
C PRO A 34 -33.62 -30.37 34.38
N VAL A 35 -32.82 -31.45 34.39
CA VAL A 35 -32.93 -32.61 33.48
C VAL A 35 -33.49 -32.26 32.10
N VAL A 36 -32.65 -32.24 31.05
CA VAL A 36 -32.84 -33.07 29.85
C VAL A 36 -31.62 -33.02 28.90
N LEU A 37 -31.14 -34.25 28.62
CA LEU A 37 -30.64 -34.79 27.35
C LEU A 37 -29.42 -34.20 26.63
N SER A 38 -28.31 -34.88 26.91
CA SER A 38 -27.37 -35.46 25.94
C SER A 38 -28.00 -35.85 24.60
N SER A 39 -27.33 -35.55 23.49
CA SER A 39 -27.41 -36.30 22.23
C SER A 39 -26.15 -36.05 21.40
N SER A 40 -25.22 -36.99 21.51
CA SER A 40 -24.25 -37.30 20.46
C SER A 40 -24.98 -37.72 19.18
N VAL A 41 -24.46 -37.34 18.03
CA VAL A 41 -24.52 -38.19 16.83
C VAL A 41 -23.22 -38.03 16.05
N GLU A 42 -22.57 -39.18 15.94
CA GLU A 42 -21.39 -39.49 15.17
C GLU A 42 -21.83 -39.96 13.76
N SER A 43 -21.12 -39.47 12.74
CA SER A 43 -20.79 -40.01 11.40
C SER A 43 -21.79 -40.88 10.59
N PRO A 44 -21.67 -40.89 9.24
CA PRO A 44 -20.80 -41.91 8.64
C PRO A 44 -19.95 -41.43 7.47
N ALA A 45 -18.96 -42.27 7.15
CA ALA A 45 -17.97 -42.13 6.11
C ALA A 45 -18.32 -42.92 4.83
N VAL A 46 -17.58 -42.57 3.76
CA VAL A 46 -17.19 -43.33 2.55
C VAL A 46 -18.25 -43.75 1.52
N SER A 47 -18.05 -43.31 0.27
CA SER A 47 -18.02 -44.19 -0.91
C SER A 47 -17.30 -43.56 -2.10
N ASN A 48 -16.29 -44.28 -2.59
CA ASN A 48 -15.57 -44.07 -3.85
C ASN A 48 -16.50 -44.29 -5.06
N SER A 49 -16.25 -43.60 -6.18
CA SER A 49 -16.32 -44.26 -7.48
C SER A 49 -15.43 -43.60 -8.54
N THR A 50 -14.69 -44.48 -9.20
CA THR A 50 -13.75 -44.34 -10.31
C THR A 50 -14.44 -44.18 -11.67
N ALA A 51 -13.90 -43.32 -12.55
CA ALA A 51 -13.89 -43.49 -14.01
C ALA A 51 -12.83 -42.53 -14.59
N ARG A 52 -11.66 -43.03 -15.00
CA ARG A 52 -11.29 -43.56 -16.33
C ARG A 52 -11.22 -42.52 -17.45
N ALA A 53 -10.04 -42.54 -18.08
CA ALA A 53 -9.56 -41.72 -19.18
C ALA A 53 -10.21 -42.08 -20.51
N ASP A 54 -10.32 -41.09 -21.41
CA ASP A 54 -10.30 -41.29 -22.87
C ASP A 54 -9.68 -40.07 -23.57
N THR A 55 -8.40 -40.24 -23.89
CA THR A 55 -7.73 -40.11 -25.20
C THR A 55 -8.35 -39.27 -26.34
N ALA A 56 -7.44 -38.42 -26.88
CA ALA A 56 -7.25 -38.01 -28.28
C ALA A 56 -8.22 -37.03 -28.96
N GLY A 57 -7.61 -35.98 -29.52
CA GLY A 57 -8.24 -35.14 -30.53
C GLY A 57 -7.48 -33.84 -30.81
N SER A 58 -6.22 -33.92 -31.25
CA SER A 58 -5.57 -32.79 -31.93
C SER A 58 -6.05 -32.71 -33.38
N PRO A 59 -6.45 -31.54 -33.87
CA PRO A 59 -6.28 -31.18 -35.27
C PRO A 59 -5.19 -30.10 -35.39
N VAL A 60 -4.30 -30.34 -36.35
CA VAL A 60 -3.16 -29.50 -36.71
C VAL A 60 -3.53 -28.69 -37.96
N LEU A 61 -3.06 -27.42 -38.01
CA LEU A 61 -2.83 -26.55 -39.19
C LEU A 61 -4.04 -25.81 -39.81
N PRO A 62 -3.88 -24.56 -40.34
CA PRO A 62 -2.69 -24.07 -41.04
C PRO A 62 -2.05 -22.75 -40.56
N VAL A 63 -0.78 -22.65 -40.93
CA VAL A 63 0.10 -21.48 -40.95
C VAL A 63 -0.40 -20.49 -41.99
N ASP A 64 -0.78 -19.28 -41.54
CA ASP A 64 -0.94 -18.14 -42.45
C ASP A 64 0.42 -17.52 -42.77
N THR A 65 0.70 -17.46 -44.07
CA THR A 65 1.92 -16.92 -44.65
C THR A 65 1.74 -15.42 -44.90
N PRO A 66 2.70 -14.54 -44.56
CA PRO A 66 2.56 -13.11 -44.83
C PRO A 66 2.82 -12.78 -46.32
N PRO A 67 2.02 -11.91 -46.97
CA PRO A 67 2.33 -11.39 -48.29
C PRO A 67 3.37 -10.24 -48.23
N PRO A 68 4.01 -9.91 -49.38
CA PRO A 68 5.36 -9.34 -49.44
C PRO A 68 5.44 -7.82 -49.33
N ALA A 69 6.63 -7.35 -48.91
CA ALA A 69 7.06 -5.96 -48.96
C ALA A 69 7.48 -5.55 -50.39
N THR A 70 7.16 -4.32 -50.80
CA THR A 70 7.79 -3.60 -51.94
C THR A 70 7.52 -2.08 -51.83
N PRO A 71 8.19 -1.19 -52.57
CA PRO A 71 9.54 -0.63 -52.35
C PRO A 71 9.55 0.89 -52.03
N ALA A 72 10.75 1.43 -51.86
CA ALA A 72 11.07 2.77 -51.37
C ALA A 72 10.90 3.97 -52.34
N LYS A 73 10.55 5.14 -51.75
CA LYS A 73 11.04 6.54 -51.92
C LYS A 73 11.05 7.23 -53.32
N PRO A 74 10.78 8.55 -53.34
CA PRO A 74 11.86 9.48 -53.67
C PRO A 74 11.98 10.74 -52.77
N LYS A 75 13.21 11.22 -52.66
CA LYS A 75 13.65 12.47 -51.99
C LYS A 75 13.25 13.69 -52.84
N ALA A 76 12.89 14.80 -52.19
CA ALA A 76 13.02 16.14 -52.77
C ALA A 76 13.85 17.06 -51.84
N LYS A 77 14.72 17.84 -52.47
CA LYS A 77 15.76 18.73 -51.93
C LYS A 77 15.20 20.12 -51.53
N PRO A 78 15.95 20.92 -50.74
CA PRO A 78 15.50 22.20 -50.18
C PRO A 78 15.68 23.38 -51.13
N VAL A 79 14.89 24.44 -50.95
CA VAL A 79 15.06 25.76 -51.62
C VAL A 79 15.05 26.88 -50.57
N PRO A 80 15.88 27.94 -50.68
CA PRO A 80 16.12 28.95 -49.63
C PRO A 80 15.21 30.20 -49.72
N LEU A 81 15.15 30.93 -48.60
CA LEU A 81 14.41 32.20 -48.35
C LEU A 81 14.85 33.40 -49.22
N PRO A 82 14.03 34.48 -49.19
CA PRO A 82 14.54 35.74 -48.61
C PRO A 82 13.56 36.44 -47.63
N LYS A 83 14.13 37.19 -46.66
CA LYS A 83 13.45 38.14 -45.72
C LYS A 83 13.20 39.50 -46.42
N PRO A 84 12.33 40.39 -45.88
CA PRO A 84 12.81 41.38 -44.88
C PRO A 84 11.84 41.71 -43.73
N SER A 85 12.43 42.27 -42.66
CA SER A 85 11.88 42.71 -41.36
C SER A 85 10.76 43.74 -41.38
N MET A 86 9.91 43.72 -40.33
CA MET A 86 9.70 44.84 -39.38
C MET A 86 9.20 44.29 -38.02
N ASP A 87 9.90 44.63 -36.93
CA ASP A 87 9.44 44.54 -35.52
C ASP A 87 8.89 45.93 -35.08
N PRO A 88 8.26 46.14 -33.89
CA PRO A 88 7.91 45.21 -32.81
C PRO A 88 6.46 45.37 -32.25
N VAL A 89 5.87 44.29 -31.72
CA VAL A 89 4.90 44.41 -30.61
C VAL A 89 5.27 43.40 -29.53
N ALA A 90 5.58 43.93 -28.35
CA ALA A 90 5.96 43.18 -27.17
C ALA A 90 4.83 42.27 -26.69
N LYS A 91 5.10 40.96 -26.63
CA LYS A 91 4.27 39.97 -25.93
C LYS A 91 4.82 39.84 -24.49
N PRO A 92 3.97 39.91 -23.44
CA PRO A 92 4.43 39.69 -22.07
C PRO A 92 5.03 38.29 -21.92
N PRO A 93 6.14 38.12 -21.17
CA PRO A 93 6.67 36.79 -20.90
C PRO A 93 5.69 36.03 -19.99
N SER A 94 5.16 34.93 -20.49
CA SER A 94 4.57 33.90 -19.64
C SER A 94 5.64 33.45 -18.64
N PRO A 95 5.34 33.31 -17.33
CA PRO A 95 6.29 32.70 -16.41
C PRO A 95 6.54 31.27 -16.87
N GLN A 96 7.78 31.00 -17.30
CA GLN A 96 8.28 29.65 -17.46
C GLN A 96 8.11 28.96 -16.11
N ARG A 97 7.22 27.97 -16.05
CA ARG A 97 7.22 27.00 -14.97
C ARG A 97 8.62 26.40 -14.94
N ASP A 98 9.31 26.60 -13.83
CA ASP A 98 10.57 25.94 -13.54
C ASP A 98 10.40 24.46 -13.86
N SER A 99 11.13 24.01 -14.88
CA SER A 99 11.29 22.59 -15.12
C SER A 99 12.03 22.06 -13.91
N ALA A 100 11.29 21.44 -12.98
CA ALA A 100 11.87 20.71 -11.88
C ALA A 100 12.93 19.75 -12.44
N ALA A 101 14.15 19.90 -11.93
CA ALA A 101 15.30 19.10 -12.31
C ALA A 101 14.99 17.60 -12.21
N PRO A 102 15.62 16.74 -13.03
CA PRO A 102 15.41 15.30 -12.95
C PRO A 102 15.81 14.81 -11.55
N SER A 103 14.86 14.24 -10.82
CA SER A 103 15.18 13.48 -9.61
C SER A 103 16.12 12.34 -9.99
N SER A 104 17.25 12.26 -9.30
CA SER A 104 18.24 11.21 -9.47
C SER A 104 17.57 9.83 -9.53
N GLN A 105 17.82 9.08 -10.62
CA GLN A 105 17.23 7.79 -10.98
C GLN A 105 17.66 6.63 -10.05
N ASN A 106 17.92 6.90 -8.76
CA ASN A 106 18.40 5.89 -7.81
C ASN A 106 17.67 5.94 -6.46
N GLN A 107 16.55 6.66 -6.35
CA GLN A 107 15.65 6.55 -5.21
C GLN A 107 14.30 5.99 -5.66
N PRO A 108 13.72 5.01 -4.93
CA PRO A 108 12.41 4.44 -5.25
C PRO A 108 11.25 5.40 -4.97
N LEU A 109 11.51 6.69 -4.73
CA LEU A 109 10.56 7.65 -4.20
C LEU A 109 10.66 8.98 -4.93
N SER A 110 9.51 9.50 -5.37
CA SER A 110 9.38 10.83 -5.95
C SER A 110 8.14 11.54 -5.40
N TYR A 111 8.16 12.87 -5.46
CA TYR A 111 7.13 13.71 -4.88
C TYR A 111 6.82 14.91 -5.79
N ASP A 112 5.55 15.06 -6.16
CA ASP A 112 5.01 16.26 -6.78
C ASP A 112 4.29 17.09 -5.70
N ALA A 113 4.91 18.20 -5.30
CA ALA A 113 4.37 19.09 -4.29
C ALA A 113 3.14 19.88 -4.77
N ALA A 114 2.97 20.10 -6.09
CA ALA A 114 1.84 20.86 -6.61
C ALA A 114 0.53 20.07 -6.51
N THR A 115 0.61 18.75 -6.65
CA THR A 115 -0.54 17.84 -6.54
C THR A 115 -0.57 17.03 -5.25
N ASN A 116 0.39 17.25 -4.34
CA ASN A 116 0.65 16.44 -3.15
C ASN A 116 0.69 14.93 -3.49
N THR A 117 1.38 14.56 -4.58
CA THR A 117 1.43 13.18 -5.07
C THR A 117 2.75 12.52 -4.71
N VAL A 118 2.68 11.43 -3.97
CA VAL A 118 3.83 10.58 -3.64
C VAL A 118 3.81 9.37 -4.57
N THR A 119 4.86 9.22 -5.38
CA THR A 119 5.04 8.02 -6.21
C THR A 119 6.16 7.18 -5.63
N PHE A 120 5.84 5.93 -5.30
CA PHE A 120 6.76 4.98 -4.67
C PHE A 120 6.85 3.70 -5.50
N GLU A 121 8.07 3.29 -5.83
CA GLU A 121 8.37 1.99 -6.44
C GLU A 121 8.54 0.95 -5.34
N LEU A 122 7.57 0.04 -5.25
CA LEU A 122 7.56 -1.06 -4.30
C LEU A 122 8.03 -2.33 -5.00
N VAL A 123 9.26 -2.76 -4.70
CA VAL A 123 9.89 -3.92 -5.34
C VAL A 123 9.81 -5.10 -4.38
N ALA A 124 9.09 -6.16 -4.75
CA ALA A 124 9.12 -7.42 -4.03
C ALA A 124 10.38 -8.23 -4.43
N GLY A 125 11.17 -8.61 -3.42
CA GLY A 125 12.25 -9.59 -3.53
C GLY A 125 11.96 -10.82 -2.65
N PRO A 126 12.94 -11.69 -2.39
CA PRO A 126 12.78 -12.89 -1.56
C PRO A 126 12.25 -12.57 -0.15
N PHE A 127 10.93 -12.62 0.01
CA PHE A 127 10.21 -12.22 1.24
C PHE A 127 10.57 -10.83 1.79
N THR A 128 10.86 -9.87 0.89
CA THR A 128 11.21 -8.48 1.25
C THR A 128 10.49 -7.46 0.37
N PHE A 129 10.35 -6.23 0.88
CA PHE A 129 10.02 -5.06 0.07
C PHE A 129 11.20 -4.10 0.05
N ASN A 130 11.72 -3.79 -1.15
CA ASN A 130 12.87 -2.93 -1.38
C ASN A 130 14.09 -3.33 -0.51
N GLY A 131 14.25 -4.65 -0.27
CA GLY A 131 15.31 -5.20 0.59
C GLY A 131 15.03 -5.18 2.09
N HIS A 132 13.91 -4.60 2.54
CA HIS A 132 13.51 -4.55 3.94
C HIS A 132 12.50 -5.65 4.29
N ARG A 133 12.56 -6.12 5.55
CA ARG A 133 11.61 -7.09 6.13
C ARG A 133 11.32 -6.76 7.58
N ASN A 134 10.31 -7.37 8.18
CA ASN A 134 9.96 -7.23 9.60
C ASN A 134 9.82 -5.78 10.07
N GLY A 135 9.35 -4.88 9.19
CA GLY A 135 9.25 -3.46 9.54
C GLY A 135 10.59 -2.72 9.61
N GLU A 136 11.67 -3.26 9.05
CA GLU A 136 12.98 -2.60 8.99
C GLU A 136 13.01 -1.42 8.00
N GLY A 137 11.99 -1.25 7.17
CA GLY A 137 11.79 -0.10 6.29
C GLY A 137 10.58 0.72 6.71
N THR A 138 10.65 2.05 6.56
CA THR A 138 9.54 2.98 6.78
C THR A 138 9.41 3.94 5.61
N LEU A 139 8.22 3.98 5.01
CA LEU A 139 7.77 5.05 4.13
C LEU A 139 6.96 6.07 4.96
N ALA A 140 7.50 7.27 5.17
CA ALA A 140 6.79 8.37 5.80
C ALA A 140 6.26 9.33 4.72
N VAL A 141 5.01 9.77 4.83
CA VAL A 141 4.34 10.60 3.83
C VAL A 141 3.61 11.79 4.46
N PRO A 142 3.46 12.90 3.72
CA PRO A 142 2.64 14.03 4.17
C PRO A 142 1.16 13.63 4.37
N PRO A 143 0.42 14.35 5.24
CA PRO A 143 -1.03 14.19 5.37
C PRO A 143 -1.74 14.39 4.04
N ARG A 144 -2.82 13.62 3.81
CA ARG A 144 -3.66 13.74 2.60
C ARG A 144 -2.91 13.60 1.27
N ALA A 145 -1.74 12.98 1.28
CA ALA A 145 -0.99 12.72 0.05
C ALA A 145 -1.77 11.78 -0.88
N ASN A 146 -1.71 12.06 -2.18
CA ASN A 146 -2.16 11.16 -3.23
C ASN A 146 -1.06 10.10 -3.44
N MET A 147 -1.33 8.85 -3.04
CA MET A 147 -0.37 7.76 -3.22
C MET A 147 -0.49 7.15 -4.60
N VAL A 148 0.66 6.90 -5.20
CA VAL A 148 0.84 6.03 -6.36
C VAL A 148 1.93 5.03 -6.00
N ILE A 149 1.56 3.77 -5.77
CA ILE A 149 2.54 2.71 -5.51
C ILE A 149 2.65 1.86 -6.78
N ASN A 150 3.81 1.91 -7.41
CA ASN A 150 4.17 1.07 -8.54
C ASN A 150 4.79 -0.21 -7.98
N PHE A 151 3.99 -1.28 -7.90
CA PHE A 151 4.46 -2.57 -7.43
C PHE A 151 5.08 -3.36 -8.59
N VAL A 152 6.21 -4.03 -8.34
CA VAL A 152 6.78 -5.04 -9.22
C VAL A 152 7.29 -6.22 -8.41
N ASN A 153 7.00 -7.44 -8.85
CA ASN A 153 7.59 -8.64 -8.29
C ASN A 153 8.88 -9.01 -9.03
N LYS A 154 10.01 -9.02 -8.33
CA LYS A 154 11.32 -9.44 -8.85
C LYS A 154 11.77 -10.80 -8.32
N ASP A 155 10.93 -11.45 -7.52
CA ASP A 155 11.18 -12.79 -7.00
C ASP A 155 10.46 -13.85 -7.84
N GLY A 156 11.00 -15.07 -7.85
CA GLY A 156 10.36 -16.24 -8.49
C GLY A 156 9.08 -16.67 -7.76
N THR A 157 8.97 -16.36 -6.48
CA THR A 157 7.76 -16.58 -5.66
C THR A 157 6.72 -15.48 -5.94
N PRO A 158 5.42 -15.81 -6.14
CA PRO A 158 4.38 -14.80 -6.30
C PRO A 158 4.22 -13.93 -5.05
N HIS A 159 4.23 -12.60 -5.23
CA HIS A 159 4.05 -11.64 -4.14
C HIS A 159 2.97 -10.62 -4.47
N SER A 160 2.36 -10.05 -3.43
CA SER A 160 1.35 -9.01 -3.55
C SER A 160 1.64 -7.88 -2.57
N ALA A 161 0.84 -6.81 -2.60
CA ALA A 161 0.89 -5.78 -1.59
C ALA A 161 -0.51 -5.31 -1.20
N ILE A 162 -0.69 -5.04 0.09
CA ILE A 162 -1.88 -4.42 0.67
C ILE A 162 -1.46 -3.53 1.85
N VAL A 163 -2.16 -2.41 2.01
CA VAL A 163 -2.01 -1.55 3.18
C VAL A 163 -2.98 -2.02 4.26
N ILE A 164 -2.43 -2.46 5.40
CA ILE A 164 -3.19 -2.88 6.59
C ILE A 164 -2.91 -1.95 7.77
N SER A 165 -3.67 -2.13 8.85
CA SER A 165 -3.43 -1.40 10.10
C SER A 165 -2.00 -1.61 10.61
N GLY A 166 -1.43 -0.57 11.21
CA GLY A 166 -0.16 -0.63 11.93
C GLY A 166 -0.26 -1.34 13.29
N ASP A 167 -1.47 -1.62 13.76
CA ASP A 167 -1.73 -2.22 15.06
C ASP A 167 -1.94 -3.73 14.97
N GLY A 168 -1.80 -4.41 16.11
CA GLY A 168 -2.09 -5.83 16.25
C GLY A 168 -1.04 -6.76 15.60
N PRO A 169 -1.27 -8.08 15.71
CA PRO A 169 -0.37 -9.09 15.16
C PRO A 169 -0.36 -9.04 13.62
N ILE A 170 0.70 -9.60 13.03
CA ILE A 170 0.78 -9.79 11.59
C ILE A 170 -0.21 -10.89 11.18
N PRO A 171 -1.16 -10.63 10.25
CA PRO A 171 -2.09 -11.65 9.78
C PRO A 171 -1.40 -12.76 9.00
N ASN A 172 -2.03 -13.94 8.92
CA ASN A 172 -1.54 -15.03 8.06
C ASN A 172 -1.67 -14.69 6.56
N ALA A 173 -2.71 -13.97 6.16
CA ALA A 173 -3.00 -13.62 4.77
C ALA A 173 -3.67 -12.24 4.70
N ALA A 174 -3.88 -11.72 3.49
CA ALA A 174 -4.61 -10.47 3.29
C ALA A 174 -6.01 -10.52 3.93
N SER A 175 -6.40 -9.40 4.50
CA SER A 175 -7.77 -9.09 4.93
C SER A 175 -8.28 -7.87 4.15
N ASP A 176 -9.33 -7.23 4.64
CA ASP A 176 -9.74 -5.92 4.15
C ASP A 176 -8.59 -4.90 4.29
N PRO A 177 -8.39 -4.04 3.28
CA PRO A 177 -7.37 -3.00 3.33
C PRO A 177 -7.77 -1.92 4.33
N ALA A 178 -6.81 -1.40 5.08
CA ALA A 178 -7.04 -0.30 6.02
C ALA A 178 -7.33 1.04 5.31
N ILE A 179 -6.96 1.14 4.03
CA ILE A 179 -7.26 2.28 3.17
C ILE A 179 -7.96 1.75 1.91
N PRO A 180 -9.13 2.29 1.52
CA PRO A 180 -9.83 1.85 0.32
C PRO A 180 -8.91 1.85 -0.90
N ARG A 181 -8.96 0.75 -1.67
CA ARG A 181 -8.16 0.52 -2.89
C ARG A 181 -6.64 0.44 -2.73
N ALA A 182 -6.13 0.43 -1.50
CA ALA A 182 -4.70 0.28 -1.23
C ALA A 182 -4.26 -1.20 -1.25
N TYR A 183 -4.47 -1.88 -2.38
CA TYR A 183 -4.05 -3.27 -2.61
C TYR A 183 -3.86 -3.58 -4.10
N THR A 184 -2.96 -4.52 -4.39
CA THR A 184 -2.73 -5.08 -5.73
C THR A 184 -3.86 -6.03 -6.16
N ASN A 185 -4.14 -6.13 -7.44
CA ASN A 185 -5.26 -6.88 -8.04
C ASN A 185 -5.32 -8.40 -7.72
N LYS A 186 -4.20 -9.03 -7.34
CA LYS A 186 -4.09 -10.44 -6.93
C LYS A 186 -3.56 -10.55 -5.51
N VAL A 187 -4.27 -9.96 -4.56
CA VAL A 187 -3.74 -9.76 -3.19
C VAL A 187 -3.49 -11.07 -2.44
N LEU A 188 -4.31 -12.11 -2.65
CA LEU A 188 -4.15 -13.41 -2.00
C LEU A 188 -3.27 -14.37 -2.81
N GLU A 189 -3.33 -14.27 -4.14
CA GLU A 189 -2.62 -15.18 -5.05
C GLU A 189 -1.18 -14.74 -5.33
N GLY A 190 -0.92 -13.43 -5.27
CA GLY A 190 0.32 -12.84 -5.72
C GLY A 190 0.36 -12.58 -7.23
N LEU A 191 1.25 -11.68 -7.61
CA LEU A 191 1.65 -11.43 -8.98
C LEU A 191 2.90 -12.28 -9.28
N PRO A 192 2.99 -12.94 -10.46
CA PRO A 192 4.15 -13.73 -10.82
C PRO A 192 5.40 -12.86 -11.02
N GLN A 193 6.56 -13.50 -11.16
CA GLN A 193 7.82 -12.80 -11.43
C GLN A 193 7.69 -11.85 -12.63
N GLU A 194 8.28 -10.66 -12.51
CA GLU A 194 8.24 -9.52 -13.43
C GLU A 194 6.86 -8.88 -13.65
N ALA A 195 5.78 -9.43 -13.07
CA ALA A 195 4.50 -8.76 -13.12
C ALA A 195 4.43 -7.61 -12.11
N GLY A 196 3.65 -6.59 -12.46
CA GLY A 196 3.43 -5.41 -11.65
C GLY A 196 1.98 -4.99 -11.61
N ASP A 197 1.67 -4.08 -10.69
CA ASP A 197 0.37 -3.43 -10.57
C ASP A 197 0.57 -2.02 -9.99
N VAL A 198 -0.43 -1.16 -10.14
CA VAL A 198 -0.39 0.22 -9.66
C VAL A 198 -1.53 0.48 -8.67
N MET A 199 -1.18 0.72 -7.42
CA MET A 199 -2.14 1.12 -6.38
C MET A 199 -2.25 2.64 -6.35
N ARG A 200 -3.49 3.16 -6.36
CA ARG A 200 -3.78 4.59 -6.28
C ARG A 200 -4.84 4.86 -5.23
N PHE A 201 -4.50 5.65 -4.22
CA PHE A 201 -5.38 5.95 -3.10
C PHE A 201 -4.93 7.22 -2.36
N PRO A 202 -5.85 7.98 -1.74
CA PRO A 202 -5.48 9.08 -0.86
C PRO A 202 -5.06 8.56 0.52
N MET A 203 -4.04 9.17 1.13
CA MET A 203 -3.73 8.96 2.54
C MET A 203 -4.71 9.72 3.44
N PRO A 204 -5.01 9.19 4.63
CA PRO A 204 -5.68 9.96 5.67
C PRO A 204 -4.80 11.08 6.24
N GLU A 205 -5.38 11.89 7.13
CA GLU A 205 -4.67 12.99 7.81
C GLU A 205 -3.57 12.49 8.75
N THR A 206 -3.80 11.33 9.38
CA THR A 206 -2.86 10.70 10.32
C THR A 206 -2.99 9.18 10.22
N GLY A 207 -1.99 8.46 10.73
CA GLY A 207 -2.10 7.01 10.92
C GLY A 207 -0.77 6.29 10.76
N THR A 208 -0.70 5.12 11.39
CA THR A 208 0.39 4.15 11.20
C THR A 208 -0.19 2.91 10.55
N TYR A 209 0.45 2.49 9.46
CA TYR A 209 0.03 1.39 8.61
C TYR A 209 1.21 0.49 8.30
N ARG A 210 0.94 -0.67 7.71
CA ARG A 210 1.96 -1.56 7.15
C ARG A 210 1.64 -1.80 5.68
N ILE A 211 2.65 -1.72 4.82
CA ILE A 211 2.59 -2.33 3.50
C ILE A 211 3.00 -3.79 3.69
N PHE A 212 2.08 -4.71 3.39
CA PHE A 212 2.14 -6.12 3.77
C PHE A 212 1.92 -7.01 2.54
N CYS A 213 2.66 -8.11 2.43
CA CYS A 213 2.38 -9.12 1.40
C CYS A 213 1.18 -9.97 1.80
N GLY A 214 0.14 -9.92 0.98
CA GLY A 214 -1.15 -10.55 1.22
C GLY A 214 -1.19 -12.07 1.02
N VAL A 215 -0.19 -12.64 0.38
CA VAL A 215 -0.10 -14.08 0.11
C VAL A 215 0.06 -14.84 1.44
N PRO A 216 -0.70 -15.94 1.68
CA PRO A 216 -0.65 -16.68 2.93
C PRO A 216 0.78 -17.05 3.38
N GLY A 217 1.11 -16.74 4.64
CA GLY A 217 2.40 -17.02 5.26
C GLY A 217 3.52 -16.01 4.97
N HIS A 218 3.41 -15.18 3.92
CA HIS A 218 4.52 -14.30 3.50
C HIS A 218 4.76 -13.17 4.50
N GLY A 219 3.68 -12.53 4.96
CA GLY A 219 3.78 -11.50 5.98
C GLY A 219 4.30 -12.03 7.32
N LEU A 220 3.87 -13.23 7.74
CA LEU A 220 4.41 -13.93 8.93
C LEU A 220 5.90 -14.27 8.78
N SER A 221 6.36 -14.50 7.55
CA SER A 221 7.78 -14.68 7.20
C SER A 221 8.56 -13.36 7.18
N GLY A 222 7.88 -12.25 7.44
CA GLY A 222 8.48 -10.92 7.60
C GLY A 222 8.28 -9.98 6.41
N MET A 223 7.48 -10.35 5.41
CA MET A 223 7.33 -9.52 4.21
C MET A 223 6.37 -8.35 4.43
N TRP A 224 6.85 -7.33 5.14
CA TRP A 224 6.15 -6.07 5.38
C TRP A 224 7.09 -4.94 5.80
N ILE A 225 6.69 -3.70 5.51
CA ILE A 225 7.35 -2.45 5.90
C ILE A 225 6.33 -1.46 6.47
N TRP A 226 6.77 -0.44 7.20
CA TRP A 226 5.89 0.61 7.72
C TRP A 226 5.49 1.62 6.66
N LEU A 227 4.24 2.09 6.74
CA LEU A 227 3.75 3.29 6.08
C LEU A 227 3.19 4.22 7.15
N LYS A 228 3.73 5.43 7.27
CA LYS A 228 3.35 6.38 8.32
C LYS A 228 2.95 7.71 7.71
N VAL A 229 1.84 8.27 8.18
CA VAL A 229 1.51 9.67 7.91
C VAL A 229 2.20 10.51 8.98
N ASP A 230 3.13 11.36 8.57
CA ASP A 230 3.81 12.30 9.47
C ASP A 230 3.17 13.69 9.33
N PRO A 231 2.44 14.19 10.35
CA PRO A 231 1.77 15.49 10.31
C PRO A 231 2.70 16.69 10.05
N SER A 232 4.00 16.52 10.30
CA SER A 232 5.01 17.56 10.10
C SER A 232 5.74 17.46 8.76
N ALA A 233 5.58 16.34 8.03
CA ALA A 233 6.28 16.10 6.78
C ALA A 233 5.76 17.01 5.66
N LYS A 234 6.69 17.74 5.04
CA LYS A 234 6.42 18.55 3.83
C LYS A 234 6.75 17.79 2.54
N ALA A 235 7.44 16.67 2.64
CA ALA A 235 7.84 15.77 1.58
C ALA A 235 7.95 14.34 2.14
N PRO A 236 7.76 13.30 1.32
CA PRO A 236 7.88 11.93 1.78
C PRO A 236 9.35 11.54 2.01
N SER A 237 9.57 10.50 2.80
CA SER A 237 10.88 9.87 2.95
C SER A 237 10.75 8.35 3.03
N PHE A 238 11.77 7.64 2.57
CA PHE A 238 11.86 6.19 2.68
C PHE A 238 13.26 5.78 3.11
N GLY A 239 13.35 4.80 4.01
CA GLY A 239 14.62 4.24 4.45
C GLY A 239 14.48 3.32 5.64
N PRO A 240 15.62 2.95 6.27
CA PRO A 240 15.62 2.13 7.47
C PRO A 240 14.76 2.73 8.58
N THR A 241 13.98 1.88 9.23
CA THR A 241 13.23 2.25 10.43
C THR A 241 14.21 2.60 11.54
N GLN A 242 14.11 3.83 12.05
CA GLN A 242 14.92 4.29 13.17
C GLN A 242 14.54 3.49 14.42
N LYS A 243 15.53 2.88 15.08
CA LYS A 243 15.35 2.24 16.38
C LYS A 243 15.31 3.36 17.42
N VAL A 244 14.19 3.45 18.13
CA VAL A 244 14.04 4.31 19.32
C VAL A 244 14.65 3.65 20.55
#